data_AF-A0A7Y8I336-F1
#
_entry.id   AF-A0A7Y8I336-F1
#
_cell.length_a   1.000
_cell.length_b   1.000
_cell.length_c   1.000
_cell.angle_alpha   90.00
_cell.angle_beta   90.00
_cell.angle_gamma   90.00
#
_symmetry.space_group_name_H-M   'P 1'
#
loop_
_entity.id
_entity.type
_entity.pdbx_description
1 polymer ?
#
loop_
_entity_poly.entity_id
_entity_poly.type
_entity_poly.pdbx_seq_one_letter_code
_entity_poly.pdbx_strand_id
1 'polypeptide(L)'
;PQPEGAAALDRIAQLNIVQQLKHLVAYPFIRSRVERHEIQLYGWYYRIEDGRMLTYDDASGEIVEVTPGSGGDWPEQTLLRMAEAEEELWDKL
;
A
#
# COMPACT_ATOMS: atom_id res chain seq x y z
N PRO A 1 6.72 -7.67 27.90
CA PRO A 1 7.97 -7.19 27.25
C PRO A 1 8.51 -8.28 26.29
N GLN A 2 8.33 -8.23 24.98
CA GLN A 2 8.76 -7.20 24.02
C GLN A 2 7.67 -6.87 22.96
N PRO A 3 7.13 -5.63 22.93
CA PRO A 3 6.46 -5.09 21.74
C PRO A 3 7.29 -4.01 21.01
N GLU A 4 8.42 -3.54 21.58
CA GLU A 4 9.22 -2.46 20.98
C GLU A 4 9.95 -2.89 19.69
N GLY A 5 10.45 -4.13 19.64
CA GLY A 5 11.16 -4.65 18.46
C GLY A 5 10.23 -4.81 17.25
N ALA A 6 9.03 -5.36 17.45
CA ALA A 6 8.04 -5.54 16.39
C ALA A 6 7.55 -4.19 15.85
N ALA A 7 7.17 -3.25 16.74
CA ALA A 7 6.75 -1.92 16.32
C ALA A 7 7.85 -1.15 15.55
N ALA A 8 9.13 -1.36 15.91
CA ALA A 8 10.26 -0.78 15.17
C ALA A 8 10.41 -1.40 13.77
N LEU A 9 10.22 -2.71 13.62
CA LEU A 9 10.25 -3.40 12.32
C LEU A 9 9.09 -2.96 11.42
N ASP A 10 7.87 -2.85 11.97
CA ASP A 10 6.71 -2.34 11.25
C ASP A 10 6.98 -0.94 10.70
N ARG A 11 7.53 -0.06 11.55
CA ARG A 11 7.88 1.31 11.15
C ARG A 11 8.95 1.34 10.07
N ILE A 12 9.95 0.46 10.15
CA ILE A 12 10.99 0.35 9.11
C ILE A 12 10.38 -0.13 7.78
N ALA A 13 9.49 -1.12 7.82
CA ALA A 13 8.81 -1.62 6.64
C ALA A 13 7.94 -0.54 5.97
N GLN A 14 7.18 0.20 6.77
CA GLN A 14 6.39 1.35 6.30
C GLN A 14 7.26 2.44 5.67
N LEU A 15 8.38 2.81 6.30
CA LEU A 15 9.32 3.77 5.72
C LEU A 15 9.96 3.27 4.41
N ASN A 16 10.21 1.96 4.32
CA ASN A 16 10.73 1.35 3.11
C ASN A 16 9.75 1.53 1.95
N ILE A 17 8.46 1.31 2.17
CA ILE A 17 7.41 1.50 1.16
C ILE A 17 7.44 2.93 0.60
N VAL A 18 7.46 3.94 1.47
CA VAL A 18 7.54 5.35 1.06
C VAL A 18 8.80 5.61 0.24
N GLN A 19 9.94 5.04 0.66
CA GLN A 19 11.19 5.19 -0.07
C GLN A 19 11.15 4.53 -1.46
N GLN A 20 10.54 3.34 -1.58
CA GLN A 20 10.42 2.67 -2.87
C GLN A 20 9.46 3.40 -3.81
N LEU A 21 8.36 3.97 -3.31
CA LEU A 21 7.48 4.82 -4.12
C LEU A 21 8.24 6.02 -4.69
N LYS A 22 9.06 6.68 -3.87
CA LYS A 22 9.94 7.77 -4.33
C LYS A 22 10.93 7.31 -5.40
N HIS A 23 11.52 6.13 -5.24
CA HIS A 23 12.41 5.55 -6.25
C HIS A 23 11.66 5.27 -7.57
N LEU A 24 10.44 4.73 -7.51
CA LEU A 24 9.64 4.46 -8.69
C LEU A 24 9.35 5.75 -9.47
N VAL A 25 8.91 6.82 -8.79
CA VAL A 25 8.65 8.13 -9.43
C VAL A 25 9.95 8.84 -9.90
N ALA A 26 11.11 8.43 -9.40
CA ALA A 26 12.39 8.95 -9.89
C ALA A 26 12.71 8.47 -11.32
N TYR A 27 12.16 7.32 -11.75
CA TYR A 27 12.37 6.85 -13.12
C TYR A 27 11.56 7.68 -14.13
N PRO A 28 12.18 8.25 -15.18
CA PRO A 28 11.50 9.14 -16.12
C PRO A 28 10.26 8.54 -16.79
N PHE A 29 10.30 7.24 -17.13
CA PHE A 29 9.17 6.57 -17.78
C PHE A 29 7.97 6.35 -16.85
N ILE A 30 8.21 6.16 -15.55
CA ILE A 30 7.15 6.02 -14.55
C ILE A 30 6.55 7.40 -14.27
N ARG A 31 7.40 8.38 -13.96
CA ARG A 31 6.98 9.77 -13.72
C ARG A 31 6.05 10.29 -14.82
N SER A 32 6.50 10.15 -16.07
CA SER A 32 5.77 10.56 -17.27
C SER A 32 4.36 9.95 -17.35
N ARG A 33 4.19 8.70 -16.91
CA ARG A 33 2.88 8.02 -16.91
C ARG A 33 2.01 8.42 -15.72
N VAL A 34 2.61 8.63 -14.54
CA VAL A 34 1.91 9.13 -13.35
C VAL A 34 1.39 10.54 -13.59
N GLU A 35 2.23 11.46 -14.11
CA GLU A 35 1.84 12.84 -14.44
C GLU A 35 0.72 12.90 -15.49
N ARG A 36 0.67 11.92 -16.41
CA ARG A 36 -0.40 11.78 -17.40
C ARG A 36 -1.63 11.00 -16.89
N HIS A 37 -1.65 10.60 -15.62
CA HIS A 37 -2.71 9.78 -15.02
C HIS A 37 -2.96 8.44 -15.75
N GLU A 38 -1.95 7.93 -16.45
CA GLU A 38 -2.01 6.63 -17.16
C GLU A 38 -1.80 5.45 -16.20
N ILE A 39 -1.07 5.69 -15.11
CA ILE A 39 -0.84 4.73 -14.03
C ILE A 39 -0.96 5.45 -12.69
N GLN A 40 -1.37 4.71 -11.67
CA GLN A 40 -1.30 5.15 -10.28
C GLN A 40 -0.34 4.21 -9.54
N LEU A 41 0.50 4.80 -8.69
CA LEU A 41 1.44 4.04 -7.88
C LEU A 41 0.93 3.97 -6.48
N TYR A 42 1.21 2.84 -5.86
CA TYR A 42 0.72 2.61 -4.55
C TYR A 42 1.60 1.68 -3.74
N GLY A 43 1.62 1.91 -2.44
CA GLY A 43 2.39 1.13 -1.48
C GLY A 43 1.46 0.49 -0.46
N TRP A 44 1.61 -0.83 -0.27
CA TRP A 44 0.87 -1.58 0.74
C TRP A 44 1.81 -2.22 1.74
N TYR A 45 1.38 -2.20 2.99
CA TYR A 45 1.94 -2.96 4.08
C TYR A 45 0.85 -3.89 4.62
N TYR A 46 1.00 -5.20 4.40
CA TYR A 46 0.10 -6.19 4.97
C TYR A 46 0.68 -6.71 6.28
N ARG A 47 -0.04 -6.51 7.38
CA ARG A 47 0.32 -7.02 8.70
C ARG A 47 -0.32 -8.39 8.90
N ILE A 48 0.52 -9.43 8.84
CA ILE A 48 0.08 -10.83 8.85
C ILE A 48 -0.56 -11.20 10.18
N GLU A 49 -0.10 -10.58 11.28
CA GLU A 49 -0.53 -10.88 12.64
C GLU A 49 -2.01 -10.64 12.88
N ASP A 50 -2.60 -9.63 12.23
CA ASP A 50 -4.00 -9.25 12.42
C ASP A 50 -4.77 -8.99 11.13
N GLY A 51 -4.17 -9.32 9.98
CA GLY A 51 -4.81 -9.25 8.67
C GLY A 51 -5.08 -7.83 8.18
N ARG A 52 -4.42 -6.82 8.76
CA ARG A 52 -4.64 -5.42 8.37
C ARG A 52 -3.76 -5.03 7.21
N MET A 53 -4.33 -4.25 6.30
CA MET A 53 -3.58 -3.61 5.23
C MET A 53 -3.45 -2.12 5.53
N LEU A 54 -2.24 -1.59 5.39
CA LEU A 54 -1.95 -0.17 5.50
C LEU A 54 -1.37 0.34 4.18
N THR A 55 -1.59 1.61 3.89
CA THR A 55 -1.09 2.27 2.70
C THR A 55 -0.51 3.64 3.02
N TYR A 56 0.37 4.14 2.16
CA TYR A 56 0.81 5.52 2.21
C TYR A 56 -0.20 6.39 1.48
N ASP A 57 -0.76 7.37 2.19
CA ASP A 57 -1.64 8.37 1.61
C ASP A 57 -0.85 9.62 1.20
N ASP A 58 -0.79 9.88 -0.10
CA ASP A 58 -0.07 11.03 -0.66
C ASP A 58 -0.66 12.38 -0.18
N ALA A 59 -1.96 12.42 0.13
CA ALA A 59 -2.65 13.64 0.54
C ALA A 59 -2.27 14.08 1.97
N SER A 60 -2.27 13.15 2.92
CA SER A 60 -1.86 13.40 4.31
C SER A 60 -0.36 13.26 4.55
N GLY A 61 0.34 12.48 3.71
CA GLY A 61 1.73 12.08 3.94
C GLY A 61 1.88 11.06 5.08
N GLU A 62 0.79 10.38 5.44
CA GLU A 62 0.73 9.43 6.55
C GLU A 62 0.47 7.99 6.07
N ILE A 63 0.79 7.02 6.93
CA ILE A 63 0.41 5.63 6.73
C ILE A 63 -0.97 5.43 7.34
N VAL A 64 -1.95 5.07 6.52
CA VAL A 64 -3.35 4.89 6.91
C VAL A 64 -3.81 3.45 6.69
N GLU A 65 -4.75 2.98 7.51
CA GLU A 65 -5.34 1.65 7.35
C GLU A 65 -6.29 1.63 6.15
N VAL A 66 -6.11 0.65 5.26
CA VAL A 66 -6.99 0.46 4.11
C VAL A 66 -8.28 -0.18 4.60
N THR A 67 -9.34 0.60 4.56
CA THR A 67 -10.70 0.17 4.91
C THR A 67 -11.65 0.61 3.80
N PRO A 68 -12.69 -0.17 3.48
CA PRO A 68 -13.71 0.24 2.52
C PRO A 68 -14.33 1.57 2.99
N GLY A 69 -13.96 2.67 2.33
CA GLY A 69 -14.42 4.03 2.63
C GLY A 69 -13.51 4.93 3.48
N SER A 70 -12.32 4.49 3.91
CA SER A 70 -11.47 5.35 4.77
C SER A 70 -9.94 5.20 4.67
N GLY A 71 -9.38 4.56 3.63
CA GLY A 71 -7.92 4.46 3.48
C GLY A 71 -7.39 4.74 2.09
N GLY A 72 -6.80 5.94 1.90
CA GLY A 72 -6.08 6.41 0.70
C GLY A 72 -6.96 6.72 -0.52
N ASP A 73 -6.41 7.47 -1.49
CA ASP A 73 -7.04 7.82 -2.78
C ASP A 73 -7.12 6.62 -3.75
N TRP A 74 -7.66 5.51 -3.25
CA TRP A 74 -7.81 4.28 -4.00
C TRP A 74 -9.18 4.23 -4.67
N PRO A 75 -9.26 4.03 -6.00
CA PRO A 75 -10.52 3.73 -6.65
C PRO A 75 -11.17 2.50 -6.02
N GLU A 76 -12.47 2.56 -5.74
CA GLU A 76 -13.27 1.45 -5.19
C GLU A 76 -13.09 0.15 -5.99
N GLN A 77 -12.95 0.27 -7.31
CA GLN A 77 -12.72 -0.84 -8.23
C GLN A 77 -11.41 -1.58 -7.96
N THR A 78 -10.37 -0.90 -7.43
CA THR A 78 -9.11 -1.53 -7.07
C THR A 78 -9.28 -2.41 -5.84
N LEU A 79 -9.98 -1.92 -4.82
CA LEU A 79 -10.29 -2.70 -3.61
C LEU A 79 -11.12 -3.94 -3.96
N LEU A 80 -12.12 -3.79 -4.84
CA LEU A 80 -12.97 -4.89 -5.27
C LEU A 80 -12.17 -5.95 -6.03
N ARG A 81 -11.33 -5.53 -6.99
CA ARG A 81 -10.46 -6.46 -7.74
C ARG A 81 -9.47 -7.21 -6.85
N MET A 82 -8.99 -6.60 -5.78
CA MET A 82 -8.10 -7.26 -4.84
C MET A 82 -8.84 -8.31 -4.01
N ALA A 83 -10.04 -7.99 -3.52
CA ALA A 83 -10.86 -8.95 -2.79
C ALA A 83 -11.20 -10.17 -3.66
N GLU A 84 -11.58 -9.93 -4.92
CA GLU A 84 -11.79 -10.99 -5.92
C GLU A 84 -10.51 -11.81 -6.18
N ALA A 85 -9.36 -11.13 -6.35
CA ALA A 85 -8.09 -11.81 -6.58
C ALA A 85 -7.63 -12.65 -5.40
N GLU A 86 -7.91 -12.23 -4.16
CA GLU A 86 -7.59 -12.98 -2.95
C GLU A 86 -8.44 -14.25 -2.84
N GLU A 87 -9.75 -14.15 -3.07
CA GLU A 87 -10.68 -15.29 -3.10
C GLU A 87 -10.24 -16.32 -4.17
N GLU A 88 -9.88 -15.86 -5.37
CA GLU A 88 -9.34 -16.73 -6.42
C GLU A 88 -8.00 -17.38 -6.06
N LEU A 89 -7.17 -16.73 -5.23
CA LEU A 89 -5.86 -17.23 -4.82
C LEU A 89 -6.01 -18.35 -3.78
N TRP A 90 -6.97 -18.19 -2.86
CA TRP A 90 -7.31 -19.21 -1.87
C TRP A 90 -8.01 -20.42 -2.48
N ASP A 91 -8.84 -20.25 -3.51
CA ASP A 91 -9.47 -21.35 -4.24
C ASP A 91 -8.48 -22.25 -5.00
N LYS A 92 -7.27 -21.75 -5.26
CA LYS A 92 -6.21 -22.45 -6.03
C LYS A 92 -5.16 -23.13 -5.14
N LEU A 93 -5.22 -22.97 -3.81
CA LEU A 93 -4.32 -23.57 -2.83
C LEU A 93 -4.91 -24.82 -2.19
#